data_AF-A0AAJ7T619-F1
#
_entry.id   AF-A0AAJ7T619-F1
#
_cell.length_a   1.000
_cell.length_b   1.000
_cell.length_c   1.000
_cell.angle_alpha   90.00
_cell.angle_beta   90.00
_cell.angle_gamma   90.00
#
_symmetry.space_group_name_H-M   'P 1'
#
loop_
_entity.id
_entity.type
_entity.pdbx_description
1 polymer ?
#
loop_
_entity_poly.entity_id
_entity_poly.type
_entity_poly.pdbx_seq_one_letter_code
_entity_poly.pdbx_strand_id
1 'polypeptide(L)'
;MAGLTRIERHGTIFSRVRDLMRAQVVKEADRPLWYDIYAAFPPKREPKYQGTWTPLLPTRSQRKVAHREQLRPEPDPVRPIVYAEDTVRARFFQTYTAGRYDLTRPNFVSLSQRFVQRYEDLQASGDHLEENLFEETGKALLADGIVLRRKGGKLETEAEATPVGASDQPSEPTTS
;
A
#
# COMPACT_ATOMS: atom_id res chain seq x y z
N MET A 1 19.65 -46.78 -5.75
CA MET A 1 19.71 -45.38 -5.28
C MET A 1 18.91 -45.27 -4.00
N ALA A 2 19.54 -45.48 -2.84
CA ALA A 2 18.89 -45.22 -1.56
C ALA A 2 18.60 -43.70 -1.49
N GLY A 3 17.34 -43.34 -1.20
CA GLY A 3 16.93 -41.95 -1.16
C GLY A 3 17.82 -41.15 -0.22
N LEU A 4 18.38 -40.04 -0.71
CA LEU A 4 19.01 -39.01 0.11
C LEU A 4 18.15 -38.80 1.37
N THR A 5 18.80 -38.84 2.53
CA THR A 5 18.19 -38.82 3.87
C THR A 5 16.89 -37.99 3.95
N ARG A 6 15.76 -38.64 4.21
CA ARG A 6 14.41 -38.03 4.32
C ARG A 6 14.20 -37.36 5.68
N ILE A 7 15.19 -36.59 6.13
CA ILE A 7 15.24 -35.93 7.43
C ILE A 7 15.20 -34.42 7.20
N GLU A 8 14.00 -33.88 6.96
CA GLU A 8 13.80 -32.48 6.59
C GLU A 8 13.98 -31.50 7.76
N ARG A 9 13.73 -31.95 9.00
CA ARG A 9 13.80 -31.10 10.20
C ARG A 9 15.22 -30.83 10.70
N HIS A 10 16.20 -31.62 10.27
CA HIS A 10 17.58 -31.52 10.74
C HIS A 10 18.50 -30.99 9.64
N GLY A 11 19.09 -29.82 9.87
CA GLY A 11 20.05 -29.18 8.95
C GLY A 11 19.43 -28.73 7.63
N THR A 12 20.27 -28.58 6.60
CA THR A 12 19.85 -28.24 5.23
C THR A 12 20.09 -29.43 4.30
N ILE A 13 19.56 -29.38 3.08
CA ILE A 13 19.87 -30.40 2.06
C ILE A 13 21.37 -30.36 1.73
N PHE A 14 21.96 -29.15 1.64
CA PHE A 14 23.38 -28.98 1.36
C PHE A 14 24.28 -29.59 2.43
N SER A 15 24.03 -29.31 3.72
CA SER A 15 24.84 -29.90 4.79
C SER A 15 24.71 -31.42 4.81
N ARG A 16 23.50 -31.95 4.64
CA ARG A 16 23.25 -33.40 4.61
C ARG A 16 23.99 -34.10 3.48
N VAL A 17 23.93 -33.58 2.26
CA VAL A 17 24.62 -34.19 1.10
C VAL A 17 26.13 -34.08 1.23
N ARG A 18 26.63 -32.92 1.68
CA ARG A 18 28.06 -32.73 1.96
C ARG A 18 28.57 -33.75 2.97
N ASP A 19 27.85 -33.95 4.08
CA ASP A 19 28.28 -34.84 5.15
C ASP A 19 28.17 -36.32 4.74
N LEU A 20 27.18 -36.69 3.92
CA LEU A 20 27.08 -38.03 3.30
C LEU A 20 28.24 -38.32 2.33
N MET A 21 28.67 -37.32 1.55
CA MET A 21 29.85 -37.47 0.69
C MET A 21 31.14 -37.60 1.51
N ARG A 22 31.27 -36.82 2.60
CA ARG A 22 32.42 -36.91 3.52
C ARG A 22 32.48 -38.27 4.23
N ALA A 23 31.34 -38.83 4.60
CA ALA A 23 31.24 -40.16 5.19
C ALA A 23 31.37 -41.31 4.17
N GLN A 24 31.63 -41.01 2.90
CA GLN A 24 31.74 -41.96 1.78
C GLN A 24 30.50 -42.84 1.55
N VAL A 25 29.34 -42.46 2.11
CA VAL A 25 28.05 -43.12 1.87
C VAL A 25 27.54 -42.82 0.45
N VAL A 26 27.79 -41.60 -0.02
CA VAL A 26 27.59 -41.17 -1.41
C VAL A 26 28.96 -40.96 -2.03
N LYS A 27 29.25 -41.64 -3.14
CA LYS A 27 30.50 -41.43 -3.87
C LYS A 27 30.51 -40.02 -4.45
N GLU A 28 31.69 -39.42 -4.52
CA GLU A 28 31.85 -38.08 -5.10
C GLU A 28 31.42 -38.02 -6.57
N ALA A 29 31.57 -39.13 -7.32
CA ALA A 29 31.07 -39.27 -8.68
C ALA A 29 29.53 -39.23 -8.79
N ASP A 30 28.82 -39.62 -7.73
CA ASP A 30 27.36 -39.62 -7.66
C ASP A 30 26.82 -38.31 -7.05
N ARG A 31 27.63 -37.24 -7.05
CA ARG A 31 27.25 -35.92 -6.56
C ARG A 31 26.04 -35.39 -7.34
N PRO A 32 25.02 -34.84 -6.66
CA PRO A 32 23.89 -34.21 -7.34
C PRO A 32 24.31 -33.00 -8.18
N LEU A 33 23.72 -32.86 -9.38
CA LEU A 33 24.02 -31.77 -10.32
C LEU A 33 23.92 -30.37 -9.71
N TRP A 34 23.01 -30.17 -8.74
CA TRP A 34 22.81 -28.87 -8.10
C TRP A 34 23.90 -28.52 -7.05
N TYR A 35 24.68 -29.50 -6.58
CA TYR A 35 25.61 -29.30 -5.45
C TYR A 35 26.69 -28.28 -5.77
N ASP A 36 27.30 -28.35 -6.95
CA ASP A 36 28.37 -27.44 -7.35
C ASP A 36 27.85 -26.01 -7.55
N ILE A 37 26.63 -25.88 -8.08
CA ILE A 37 25.93 -24.59 -8.21
C ILE A 37 25.69 -23.99 -6.82
N TYR A 38 25.19 -24.77 -5.87
CA TYR A 38 24.94 -24.31 -4.51
C TYR A 38 26.25 -23.95 -3.78
N ALA A 39 27.32 -24.72 -3.99
CA ALA A 39 28.62 -24.46 -3.38
C ALA A 39 29.27 -23.18 -3.91
N ALA A 40 29.14 -22.90 -5.22
CA ALA A 40 29.64 -21.68 -5.84
C ALA A 40 28.79 -20.45 -5.47
N PHE A 41 27.47 -20.60 -5.44
CA PHE A 41 26.51 -19.52 -5.20
C PHE A 41 25.56 -19.86 -4.03
N PRO A 42 26.06 -19.83 -2.78
CA PRO A 42 25.23 -20.14 -1.62
C PRO A 42 24.14 -19.08 -1.41
N PRO A 43 22.93 -19.46 -0.94
CA PRO A 43 21.87 -18.52 -0.65
C PRO A 43 22.20 -17.65 0.56
N LYS A 44 21.70 -16.40 0.59
CA LYS A 44 21.91 -15.46 1.70
C LYS A 44 21.43 -16.02 3.05
N ARG A 45 20.35 -16.79 3.05
CA ARG A 45 19.80 -17.47 4.23
C ARG A 45 19.72 -18.95 3.93
N GLU A 46 20.32 -19.75 4.81
CA GLU A 46 20.27 -21.19 4.70
C GLU A 46 18.82 -21.71 4.87
N PRO A 47 18.36 -22.64 4.01
CA PRO A 47 17.02 -23.21 4.06
C PRO A 47 16.90 -24.24 5.18
N LYS A 48 17.04 -23.78 6.43
CA LYS A 48 16.85 -24.59 7.63
C LYS A 48 15.36 -24.73 7.91
N TYR A 49 14.94 -25.92 8.29
CA TYR A 49 13.59 -26.10 8.83
C TYR A 49 13.43 -25.21 10.06
N GLN A 50 12.45 -24.31 9.99
CA GLN A 50 11.99 -23.54 11.13
C GLN A 50 10.66 -24.14 11.51
N GLY A 51 10.57 -24.70 12.72
CA GLY A 51 9.29 -25.14 13.25
C GLY A 51 8.31 -23.99 13.15
N THR A 52 7.10 -24.26 12.66
CA THR A 52 6.05 -23.25 12.61
C THR A 52 5.95 -22.61 13.97
N TRP A 53 6.11 -21.29 14.02
CA TRP A 53 5.81 -20.51 15.21
C TRP A 53 4.31 -20.65 15.46
N THR A 54 3.92 -21.67 16.23
CA THR A 54 2.66 -21.62 16.93
C THR A 54 2.88 -20.59 18.03
N PRO A 55 2.18 -19.44 18.03
CA PRO A 55 2.09 -18.68 19.27
C PRO A 55 1.58 -19.69 20.29
N LEU A 56 2.32 -19.86 21.38
CA LEU A 56 1.84 -20.58 22.55
C LEU A 56 0.58 -19.87 23.01
N LEU A 57 -0.55 -20.17 22.39
CA LEU A 57 -1.84 -19.77 22.92
C LEU A 57 -1.94 -20.59 24.21
N PRO A 58 -1.96 -19.95 25.39
CA PRO A 58 -1.96 -20.70 26.63
C PRO A 58 -3.16 -21.63 26.60
N THR A 59 -2.96 -22.90 26.95
CA THR A 59 -4.04 -23.85 27.12
C THR A 59 -5.11 -23.21 28.02
N ARG A 60 -6.40 -23.48 27.79
CA ARG A 60 -7.51 -22.79 28.48
C ARG A 60 -7.37 -22.76 30.02
N SER A 61 -6.62 -23.71 30.59
CA SER A 61 -6.24 -23.79 32.01
C SER A 61 -5.17 -22.79 32.47
N GLN A 62 -4.23 -22.39 31.61
CA GLN A 62 -3.14 -21.44 31.93
C GLN A 62 -3.56 -19.97 31.84
N ARG A 63 -4.71 -19.67 31.22
CA ARG A 63 -5.27 -18.31 31.09
C ARG A 63 -5.61 -17.63 32.43
N LYS A 64 -5.70 -18.38 33.54
CA LYS A 64 -6.05 -17.84 34.85
C LYS A 64 -4.87 -17.35 35.70
N VAL A 65 -3.62 -17.69 35.36
CA VAL A 65 -2.46 -17.51 36.28
C VAL A 65 -1.40 -16.56 35.74
N ALA A 66 -1.33 -16.32 34.42
CA ALA A 66 -0.38 -15.36 33.87
C ALA A 66 -0.92 -13.94 34.01
N HIS A 67 -0.28 -13.15 34.87
CA HIS A 67 -0.47 -11.70 34.96
C HIS A 67 -0.41 -11.10 33.55
N ARG A 68 -1.47 -10.37 33.16
CA ARG A 68 -1.72 -9.79 31.82
C ARG A 68 -0.57 -8.96 31.23
N GLU A 69 0.39 -8.56 32.06
CA GLU A 69 1.59 -7.79 31.69
C GLU A 69 2.68 -8.63 31.00
N GLN A 70 2.79 -9.93 31.30
CA GLN A 70 3.93 -10.79 30.91
C GLN A 70 3.76 -11.51 29.57
N LEU A 71 2.55 -11.46 28.98
CA LEU A 71 2.30 -11.86 27.59
C LEU A 71 2.12 -10.64 26.69
N ARG A 72 2.96 -9.61 26.85
CA ARG A 72 3.06 -8.59 25.79
C ARG A 72 3.85 -9.23 24.65
N PRO A 73 3.23 -9.56 23.50
CA PRO A 73 4.00 -9.90 22.33
C PRO A 73 4.93 -8.72 22.04
N GLU A 74 6.22 -9.00 21.84
CA GLU A 74 7.15 -8.00 21.35
C GLU A 74 6.52 -7.28 20.15
N PRO A 75 6.58 -5.94 20.09
CA PRO A 75 5.98 -5.21 18.99
C PRO A 75 6.54 -5.72 17.67
N ASP A 76 5.66 -5.91 16.68
CA ASP A 76 6.07 -6.37 15.37
C ASP A 76 7.19 -5.46 14.82
N PRO A 77 8.30 -6.03 14.31
CA PRO A 77 9.46 -5.23 13.88
C PRO A 77 9.19 -4.39 12.63
N VAL A 78 8.05 -4.61 11.96
CA VAL A 78 7.68 -3.95 10.72
C VAL A 78 6.79 -2.74 11.04
N ARG A 79 7.29 -1.54 10.72
CA ARG A 79 6.55 -0.29 10.87
C ARG A 79 5.50 -0.09 9.75
N PRO A 80 4.39 0.61 10.02
CA PRO A 80 3.44 0.98 8.97
C PRO A 80 4.10 1.93 7.95
N ILE A 81 3.70 1.80 6.68
CA ILE A 81 4.18 2.65 5.57
C ILE A 81 3.13 3.76 5.36
N VAL A 82 3.49 5.00 5.69
CA VAL A 82 2.63 6.18 5.57
C VAL A 82 3.44 7.30 4.93
N TYR A 83 2.84 8.00 3.96
CA TYR A 83 3.46 9.12 3.27
C TYR A 83 2.80 10.45 3.64
N ALA A 84 3.47 11.57 3.32
CA ALA A 84 2.97 12.90 3.67
C ALA A 84 1.65 13.21 2.95
N GLU A 85 1.54 12.80 1.68
CA GLU A 85 0.36 13.05 0.86
C GLU A 85 -0.86 12.19 1.25
N ASP A 86 -0.67 11.15 2.07
CA ASP A 86 -1.78 10.32 2.55
C ASP A 86 -2.77 11.13 3.40
N THR A 87 -2.32 12.22 4.02
CA THR A 87 -3.19 13.17 4.73
C THR A 87 -4.20 13.84 3.77
N VAL A 88 -3.73 14.28 2.61
CA VAL A 88 -4.55 14.89 1.55
C VAL A 88 -5.44 13.83 0.91
N ARG A 89 -4.91 12.62 0.64
CA ARG A 89 -5.71 11.51 0.11
C ARG A 89 -6.83 11.12 1.06
N ALA A 90 -6.57 11.06 2.36
CA ALA A 90 -7.59 10.75 3.37
C ALA A 90 -8.72 11.79 3.35
N ARG A 91 -8.38 13.08 3.33
CA ARG A 91 -9.37 14.18 3.18
C ARG A 91 -10.14 14.06 1.86
N PHE A 92 -9.45 13.78 0.75
CA PHE A 92 -10.08 13.58 -0.56
C PHE A 92 -11.13 12.46 -0.53
N PHE A 93 -10.82 11.29 0.04
CA PHE A 93 -11.76 10.15 0.09
C PHE A 93 -12.87 10.30 1.13
N GLN A 94 -12.72 11.22 2.09
CA GLN A 94 -13.81 11.63 2.97
C GLN A 94 -14.84 12.47 2.21
N THR A 95 -14.39 13.39 1.35
CA THR A 95 -15.23 14.36 0.64
C THR A 95 -15.76 13.85 -0.70
N TYR A 96 -14.89 13.25 -1.52
CA TYR A 96 -15.16 12.88 -2.90
C TYR A 96 -15.21 11.35 -3.10
N THR A 97 -15.88 10.93 -4.17
CA THR A 97 -15.91 9.52 -4.58
C THR A 97 -14.72 9.19 -5.45
N ALA A 98 -14.10 8.03 -5.20
CA ALA A 98 -13.05 7.51 -6.08
C ALA A 98 -13.60 7.21 -7.50
N GLY A 99 -12.80 7.51 -8.53
CA GLY A 99 -13.03 7.04 -9.89
C GLY A 99 -12.58 5.59 -10.10
N ARG A 100 -12.66 5.11 -11.35
CA ARG A 100 -12.15 3.79 -11.74
C ARG A 100 -10.61 3.78 -11.76
N TYR A 101 -10.00 2.79 -11.11
CA TYR A 101 -8.57 2.55 -11.18
C TYR A 101 -8.23 1.55 -12.29
N ASP A 102 -7.14 1.80 -13.00
CA ASP A 102 -6.58 0.87 -13.97
C ASP A 102 -5.20 0.40 -13.49
N LEU A 103 -5.19 -0.76 -12.84
CA LEU A 103 -3.97 -1.34 -12.24
C LEU A 103 -3.08 -2.05 -13.26
N THR A 104 -3.51 -2.14 -14.53
CA THR A 104 -2.71 -2.77 -15.60
C THR A 104 -1.62 -1.83 -16.11
N ARG A 105 -1.86 -0.52 -16.05
CA ARG A 105 -0.91 0.51 -16.48
C ARG A 105 -0.09 0.97 -15.28
N PRO A 106 1.25 0.80 -15.29
CA PRO A 106 2.10 1.20 -14.17
C PRO A 106 2.09 2.71 -13.94
N ASN A 107 1.92 3.51 -15.01
CA ASN A 107 1.93 4.97 -14.96
C ASN A 107 0.51 5.55 -14.93
N PHE A 108 -0.47 4.81 -14.41
CA PHE A 108 -1.84 5.30 -14.32
C PHE A 108 -1.96 6.38 -13.24
N VAL A 109 -2.31 7.60 -13.65
CA VAL A 109 -2.58 8.70 -12.73
C VAL A 109 -4.08 8.71 -12.39
N SER A 110 -4.41 8.37 -11.14
CA SER A 110 -5.78 8.41 -10.64
C SER A 110 -6.26 9.85 -10.41
N LEU A 111 -7.58 10.03 -10.23
CA LEU A 111 -8.16 11.33 -9.88
C LEU A 111 -7.59 11.86 -8.56
N SER A 112 -7.46 11.01 -7.54
CA SER A 112 -6.85 11.39 -6.27
C SER A 112 -5.39 11.77 -6.43
N GLN A 113 -4.65 11.12 -7.34
CA GLN A 113 -3.24 11.45 -7.59
C GLN A 113 -3.10 12.80 -8.30
N ARG A 114 -3.97 13.11 -9.28
CA ARG A 114 -4.01 14.45 -9.89
C ARG A 114 -4.33 15.53 -8.87
N PHE A 115 -5.24 15.23 -7.94
CA PHE A 115 -5.60 16.12 -6.84
C PHE A 115 -4.40 16.40 -5.93
N VAL A 116 -3.70 15.36 -5.49
CA VAL A 116 -2.48 15.52 -4.68
C VAL A 116 -1.43 16.34 -5.41
N GLN A 117 -1.19 16.07 -6.70
CA GLN A 117 -0.19 16.80 -7.48
C GLN A 117 -0.53 18.30 -7.57
N ARG A 118 -1.79 18.64 -7.88
CA ARG A 118 -2.23 20.04 -7.90
C ARG A 118 -2.15 20.71 -6.52
N TYR A 119 -2.39 19.95 -5.47
CA TYR A 119 -2.26 20.43 -4.09
C TYR A 119 -0.80 20.76 -3.76
N GLU A 120 0.14 19.90 -4.15
CA GLU A 120 1.57 20.15 -3.97
C GLU A 120 2.05 21.35 -4.81
N ASP A 121 1.57 21.50 -6.05
CA ASP A 121 1.89 22.64 -6.91
C ASP A 121 1.45 23.98 -6.26
N LEU A 122 0.23 24.02 -5.69
CA LEU A 122 -0.30 25.21 -5.01
C LEU A 122 0.35 25.43 -3.63
N GLN A 123 0.74 24.37 -2.94
CA GLN A 123 1.52 24.48 -1.72
C GLN A 123 2.90 25.07 -2.00
N ALA A 124 3.52 24.72 -3.13
CA ALA A 124 4.82 25.23 -3.55
C ALA A 124 4.76 26.69 -4.00
N SER A 125 3.64 27.15 -4.59
CA SER A 125 3.47 28.58 -4.92
C SER A 125 3.26 29.46 -3.69
N GLY A 126 2.73 28.90 -2.59
CA GLY A 126 2.69 29.56 -1.27
C GLY A 126 1.65 30.69 -1.15
N ASP A 127 0.74 30.82 -2.10
CA ASP A 127 -0.22 31.93 -2.17
C ASP A 127 -1.44 31.77 -1.23
N HIS A 128 -1.62 30.61 -0.59
CA HIS A 128 -2.88 30.24 0.04
C HIS A 128 -2.72 29.54 1.39
N LEU A 129 -3.71 29.69 2.27
CA LEU A 129 -3.79 29.03 3.58
C LEU A 129 -4.17 27.54 3.43
N GLU A 130 -3.62 26.67 4.29
CA GLU A 130 -3.81 25.20 4.21
C GLU A 130 -5.29 24.76 4.21
N GLU A 131 -6.17 25.51 4.87
CA GLU A 131 -7.61 25.23 4.90
C GLU A 131 -8.30 25.54 3.55
N ASN A 132 -7.88 26.62 2.88
CA ASN A 132 -8.43 27.04 1.60
C ASN A 132 -7.81 26.26 0.42
N LEU A 133 -6.59 25.75 0.59
CA LEU A 133 -5.84 25.02 -0.44
C LEU A 133 -6.63 23.83 -1.00
N PHE A 134 -7.38 23.13 -0.13
CA PHE A 134 -8.21 21.98 -0.53
C PHE A 134 -9.41 22.36 -1.43
N GLU A 135 -10.01 23.53 -1.21
CA GLU A 135 -11.13 23.98 -2.04
C GLU A 135 -10.64 24.58 -3.36
N GLU A 136 -9.54 25.32 -3.32
CA GLU A 136 -8.91 25.92 -4.50
C GLU A 136 -8.36 24.86 -5.45
N THR A 137 -7.74 23.79 -4.92
CA THR A 137 -7.36 22.61 -5.72
C THR A 137 -8.56 21.97 -6.40
N GLY A 138 -9.70 21.88 -5.70
CA GLY A 138 -10.96 21.42 -6.29
C GLY A 138 -11.41 22.31 -7.46
N LYS A 139 -11.37 23.63 -7.28
CA LYS A 139 -11.71 24.63 -8.31
C LYS A 139 -10.74 24.57 -9.50
N ALA A 140 -9.45 24.43 -9.25
CA ALA A 140 -8.42 24.31 -10.29
C ALA A 140 -8.62 23.04 -11.14
N LEU A 141 -8.94 21.90 -10.51
CA LEU A 141 -9.24 20.66 -11.23
C LEU A 141 -10.54 20.75 -12.04
N LEU A 142 -11.54 21.47 -11.55
CA LEU A 142 -12.76 21.75 -12.33
C LEU A 142 -12.44 22.63 -13.54
N ALA A 143 -11.54 23.61 -13.41
CA ALA A 143 -11.06 24.42 -14.53
C ALA A 143 -10.27 23.59 -15.56
N ASP A 144 -9.54 22.56 -15.11
CA ASP A 144 -8.89 21.55 -15.97
C ASP A 144 -9.89 20.58 -16.65
N GLY A 145 -11.19 20.69 -16.35
CA GLY A 145 -12.24 19.83 -16.89
C GLY A 145 -12.38 18.47 -16.19
N ILE A 146 -11.79 18.30 -15.01
CA ILE A 146 -11.87 17.06 -14.23
C ILE A 146 -13.08 17.13 -13.29
N VAL A 147 -14.06 16.26 -13.51
CA VAL A 147 -15.29 16.22 -12.68
C VAL A 147 -15.03 15.55 -11.34
N LEU A 148 -15.32 16.26 -10.25
CA LEU A 148 -15.27 15.74 -8.88
C LEU A 148 -16.70 15.48 -8.37
N ARG A 149 -16.97 14.25 -7.94
CA ARG A 149 -18.27 13.86 -7.37
C ARG A 149 -18.17 13.82 -5.85
N ARG A 150 -18.95 14.64 -5.14
CA ARG A 150 -19.00 14.60 -3.67
C ARG A 150 -19.81 13.40 -3.16
N LYS A 151 -19.34 12.82 -2.05
CA LYS A 151 -20.00 11.72 -1.35
C LYS A 151 -21.29 12.25 -0.70
N GLY A 152 -22.45 11.89 -1.26
CA GLY A 152 -23.75 12.44 -0.85
C GLY A 152 -24.60 13.01 -1.99
N GLY A 153 -24.11 13.02 -3.24
CA GLY A 153 -24.98 13.16 -4.41
C GLY A 153 -25.04 14.55 -5.06
N LYS A 154 -24.07 15.43 -4.83
CA LYS A 154 -23.90 16.65 -5.64
C LYS A 154 -22.79 16.41 -6.68
N LEU A 155 -23.15 16.42 -7.95
CA LEU A 155 -22.19 16.49 -9.05
C LEU A 155 -21.83 17.96 -9.22
N GLU A 156 -20.58 18.32 -8.96
CA GLU A 156 -20.07 19.63 -9.32
C GLU A 156 -19.73 19.58 -10.81
N THR A 157 -20.73 19.94 -11.60
CA THR A 157 -20.61 20.09 -13.05
C THR A 157 -20.94 21.54 -13.35
N GLU A 158 -19.98 22.19 -13.98
CA GLU A 158 -20.03 23.54 -14.55
C GLU A 158 -19.88 24.70 -13.57
N ALA A 159 -19.06 25.65 -14.05
CA ALA A 159 -18.72 26.91 -13.41
C ALA A 159 -19.96 27.58 -12.83
N GLU A 160 -19.81 28.10 -11.61
CA GLU A 160 -20.60 29.23 -11.14
C GLU A 160 -20.33 30.40 -12.11
N ALA A 161 -21.08 30.42 -13.22
CA ALA A 161 -21.27 31.62 -14.01
C ALA A 161 -22.03 32.59 -13.12
N THR A 162 -21.29 33.49 -12.49
CA THR A 162 -21.82 34.65 -11.79
C THR A 162 -22.84 35.33 -12.70
N PRO A 163 -24.14 35.44 -12.34
CA PRO A 163 -25.04 36.30 -13.07
C PRO A 163 -24.69 37.73 -12.68
N VAL A 164 -23.85 38.38 -13.50
CA VAL A 164 -23.70 39.82 -13.50
C VAL A 164 -25.10 40.40 -13.77
N GLY A 165 -25.57 41.22 -12.82
CA GLY A 165 -26.92 41.77 -12.83
C GLY A 165 -27.25 42.48 -14.13
N ALA A 166 -28.40 42.13 -14.70
CA ALA A 166 -29.09 42.89 -15.72
C ALA A 166 -30.50 43.19 -15.20
N SER A 167 -30.59 44.19 -14.33
CA SER A 167 -31.82 44.94 -14.13
C SER A 167 -31.84 46.03 -15.20
N ASP A 168 -32.59 45.80 -16.28
CA ASP A 168 -33.12 46.89 -17.09
C ASP A 168 -34.50 46.46 -17.62
N GLN A 169 -35.53 47.07 -17.05
CA GLN A 169 -36.92 46.95 -17.46
C GLN A 169 -37.23 48.12 -18.40
N PRO A 170 -37.69 47.90 -19.64
CA PRO A 170 -38.36 48.97 -20.38
C PRO A 170 -39.84 49.01 -20.01
N SER A 171 -40.26 50.10 -19.37
CA SER A 171 -41.65 50.48 -19.17
C SER A 171 -42.32 50.82 -20.50
N GLU A 172 -43.42 50.14 -20.84
CA GLU A 172 -44.30 50.54 -21.94
C GLU A 172 -45.16 51.76 -21.54
N PRO A 173 -45.29 52.80 -22.38
CA PRO A 173 -46.25 53.86 -22.16
C PRO A 173 -47.63 53.48 -22.74
N THR A 174 -48.63 53.56 -21.88
CA THR A 174 -50.05 53.63 -22.26
C THR A 174 -50.29 54.84 -23.17
N THR A 175 -50.99 54.65 -24.28
CA THR A 175 -51.67 55.73 -25.00
C THR A 175 -53.08 55.27 -25.36
N SER A 176 -53.99 56.19 -25.03
CA SER A 176 -55.45 56.31 -25.19
C SER A 176 -56.21 55.39 -26.14
#